data_AF-A0A378V0K2-F1
#
_entry.id   AF-A0A378V0K2-F1
#
_cell.length_a   1.000
_cell.length_b   1.000
_cell.length_c   1.000
_cell.angle_alpha   90.00
_cell.angle_beta   90.00
_cell.angle_gamma   90.00
#
_symmetry.space_group_name_H-M   'P 1'
#
loop_
_entity.id
_entity.type
_entity.pdbx_description
1 polymer ?
#
loop_
_entity_poly.entity_id
_entity_poly.type
_entity_poly.pdbx_seq_one_letter_code
_entity_poly.pdbx_strand_id
1 'polypeptide(L)'
;MSAPTCGQHSQEPAGAPVIRALGIADQPAPDRGRGVDEDQVVRLTRQQELRQARYYRGLLEAQRAEVDEELARDCELLARHLADDRNRRRMPRLREAIRHKRREQYQIDCLLESLNMRFFRPRPIPLPDHRFTIEIEPKRHGYRVRIHELDQIVTAVSREEAEMTAREHIAVNIGIAISRIAVHVTSGSSTT
;
A
#
# COMPACT_ATOMS: atom_id res chain seq x y z
N MET A 1 -5.91 -37.42 27.71
CA MET A 1 -5.41 -38.69 27.13
C MET A 1 -3.91 -38.54 26.95
N SER A 2 -3.14 -39.58 27.27
CA SER A 2 -1.68 -39.51 27.42
C SER A 2 -0.91 -39.73 26.10
N ALA A 3 0.34 -39.26 26.05
CA ALA A 3 1.41 -39.76 25.15
C ALA A 3 2.07 -41.03 25.79
N PRO A 4 3.13 -41.71 25.25
CA PRO A 4 4.04 -41.31 24.13
C PRO A 4 4.67 -42.43 23.21
N THR A 5 5.48 -41.98 22.23
CA THR A 5 6.76 -42.56 21.65
C THR A 5 6.93 -43.93 20.93
N CYS A 6 7.71 -43.86 19.82
CA CYS A 6 8.73 -44.78 19.25
C CYS A 6 8.33 -46.22 18.80
N GLY A 7 8.92 -46.88 17.79
CA GLY A 7 10.04 -46.61 16.83
C GLY A 7 9.87 -47.53 15.56
N GLN A 8 10.86 -47.92 14.73
CA GLN A 8 12.28 -47.57 14.50
C GLN A 8 12.81 -48.25 13.18
N HIS A 9 13.97 -47.80 12.64
CA HIS A 9 15.02 -48.45 11.78
C HIS A 9 14.75 -49.67 10.85
N SER A 10 15.45 -49.91 9.71
CA SER A 10 16.49 -49.21 8.89
C SER A 10 16.80 -50.04 7.60
N GLN A 11 17.71 -49.54 6.73
CA GLN A 11 18.54 -50.25 5.71
C GLN A 11 18.10 -50.27 4.22
N GLU A 12 18.71 -49.35 3.47
CA GLU A 12 19.26 -49.49 2.09
C GLU A 12 20.58 -50.32 2.11
N PRO A 13 21.26 -50.74 0.99
CA PRO A 13 21.47 -49.94 -0.25
C PRO A 13 21.75 -50.65 -1.62
N ALA A 14 21.99 -49.79 -2.63
CA ALA A 14 22.96 -49.91 -3.75
C ALA A 14 22.63 -50.67 -5.07
N GLY A 15 22.90 -49.99 -6.21
CA GLY A 15 23.11 -50.61 -7.54
C GLY A 15 22.57 -49.81 -8.74
N ALA A 16 23.44 -49.34 -9.65
CA ALA A 16 23.09 -48.67 -10.92
C ALA A 16 23.97 -49.21 -12.10
N PRO A 17 23.95 -48.67 -13.33
CA PRO A 17 23.02 -49.02 -14.42
C PRO A 17 23.73 -49.48 -15.74
N VAL A 18 22.99 -49.96 -16.76
CA VAL A 18 23.54 -50.21 -18.14
C VAL A 18 22.51 -49.84 -19.24
N ILE A 19 23.00 -49.46 -20.44
CA ILE A 19 22.29 -48.72 -21.51
C ILE A 19 22.40 -49.40 -22.91
N ARG A 20 21.41 -49.09 -23.79
CA ARG A 20 21.34 -49.10 -25.30
C ARG A 20 20.70 -50.35 -25.97
N ALA A 21 20.06 -50.27 -27.15
CA ALA A 21 20.28 -49.40 -28.33
C ALA A 21 19.07 -49.27 -29.32
N LEU A 22 19.10 -48.23 -30.19
CA LEU A 22 18.60 -48.10 -31.59
C LEU A 22 17.18 -48.60 -31.98
N GLY A 23 16.34 -47.93 -32.79
CA GLY A 23 16.39 -46.63 -33.49
C GLY A 23 15.54 -46.64 -34.78
N ILE A 24 14.53 -45.76 -34.92
CA ILE A 24 13.71 -45.58 -36.15
C ILE A 24 13.47 -44.08 -36.39
N ALA A 25 13.39 -43.68 -37.66
CA ALA A 25 13.32 -42.28 -38.09
C ALA A 25 11.98 -41.59 -37.75
N ASP A 26 12.07 -40.29 -37.43
CA ASP A 26 10.93 -39.44 -37.12
C ASP A 26 10.74 -38.38 -38.22
N GLN A 27 9.54 -38.30 -38.80
CA GLN A 27 9.16 -37.19 -39.70
C GLN A 27 8.44 -36.14 -38.84
N PRO A 28 8.92 -34.89 -38.78
CA PRO A 28 8.22 -33.86 -38.03
C PRO A 28 6.89 -33.52 -38.73
N ALA A 29 5.78 -33.90 -38.09
CA ALA A 29 4.45 -33.45 -38.46
C ALA A 29 4.35 -31.91 -38.33
N PRO A 30 3.54 -31.23 -39.15
CA PRO A 30 3.50 -29.77 -39.16
C PRO A 30 2.86 -29.20 -37.89
N ASP A 31 3.64 -28.43 -37.14
CA ASP A 31 3.30 -27.80 -35.85
C ASP A 31 2.28 -26.64 -36.01
N ARG A 32 1.05 -26.98 -36.40
CA ARG A 32 0.00 -26.01 -36.78
C ARG A 32 -1.16 -25.87 -35.77
N GLY A 33 -1.18 -26.69 -34.71
CA GLY A 33 -2.22 -26.62 -33.67
C GLY A 33 -1.81 -25.84 -32.43
N ARG A 34 -0.56 -26.01 -31.98
CA ARG A 34 -0.10 -25.60 -30.64
C ARG A 34 -0.22 -24.09 -30.38
N GLY A 35 0.19 -23.25 -31.34
CA GLY A 35 0.15 -21.80 -31.19
C GLY A 35 -1.26 -21.21 -31.12
N VAL A 36 -2.27 -21.87 -31.71
CA VAL A 36 -3.67 -21.37 -31.71
C VAL A 36 -4.31 -21.57 -30.34
N ASP A 37 -4.06 -22.71 -29.71
CA ASP A 37 -4.54 -23.02 -28.36
C ASP A 37 -3.83 -22.15 -27.31
N GLU A 38 -2.50 -21.96 -27.43
CA GLU A 38 -1.74 -21.09 -26.53
C GLU A 38 -2.22 -19.62 -26.61
N ASP A 39 -2.43 -19.07 -27.82
CA ASP A 39 -3.02 -17.74 -28.01
C ASP A 39 -4.45 -17.64 -27.44
N GLN A 40 -5.26 -18.70 -27.57
CA GLN A 40 -6.61 -18.73 -27.01
C GLN A 40 -6.59 -18.70 -25.48
N VAL A 41 -5.71 -19.48 -24.84
CA VAL A 41 -5.51 -19.47 -23.39
C VAL A 41 -5.08 -18.09 -22.91
N VAL A 42 -4.05 -17.48 -23.53
CA VAL A 42 -3.57 -16.13 -23.19
C VAL A 42 -4.70 -15.09 -23.28
N ARG A 43 -5.54 -15.16 -24.32
CA ARG A 43 -6.70 -14.25 -24.48
C ARG A 43 -7.75 -14.45 -23.39
N LEU A 44 -8.05 -15.69 -23.01
CA LEU A 44 -9.01 -16.02 -21.96
C LEU A 44 -8.50 -15.56 -20.58
N THR A 45 -7.24 -15.84 -20.25
CA THR A 45 -6.60 -15.37 -19.01
C THR A 45 -6.65 -13.85 -18.91
N ARG A 46 -6.27 -13.12 -19.97
CA ARG A 46 -6.35 -11.65 -20.02
C ARG A 46 -7.78 -11.14 -19.84
N GLN A 47 -8.78 -11.83 -20.38
CA GLN A 47 -10.19 -11.48 -20.17
C GLN A 47 -10.64 -11.72 -18.72
N GLN A 48 -10.16 -12.79 -18.08
CA GLN A 48 -10.44 -13.09 -16.67
C GLN A 48 -9.79 -12.04 -15.75
N GLU A 49 -8.52 -11.70 -15.97
CA GLU A 49 -7.82 -10.63 -15.24
C GLU A 49 -8.58 -9.30 -15.33
N LEU A 50 -9.07 -8.92 -16.52
CA LEU A 50 -9.87 -7.71 -16.69
C LEU A 50 -11.22 -7.75 -15.96
N ARG A 51 -11.85 -8.91 -15.81
CA ARG A 51 -13.07 -9.06 -14.99
C ARG A 51 -12.74 -8.90 -13.51
N GLN A 52 -11.66 -9.54 -13.04
CA GLN A 52 -11.20 -9.46 -11.66
C GLN A 52 -10.75 -8.03 -11.28
N ALA A 53 -10.07 -7.33 -12.18
CA ALA A 53 -9.70 -5.93 -12.00
C ALA A 53 -10.92 -5.01 -11.89
N ARG A 54 -11.99 -5.24 -12.66
CA ARG A 54 -13.25 -4.49 -12.52
C ARG A 54 -13.93 -4.74 -11.18
N TYR A 55 -13.92 -6.00 -10.72
CA TYR A 55 -14.47 -6.39 -9.42
C TYR A 55 -13.75 -5.68 -8.27
N TYR A 56 -12.42 -5.80 -8.18
CA TYR A 56 -11.64 -5.13 -7.13
C TYR A 56 -11.70 -3.61 -7.22
N ARG A 57 -11.79 -3.05 -8.43
CA ARG A 57 -11.99 -1.62 -8.59
C ARG A 57 -13.30 -1.15 -7.96
N GLY A 58 -14.41 -1.83 -8.23
CA GLY A 58 -15.71 -1.51 -7.63
C GLY A 58 -15.71 -1.67 -6.10
N LEU A 59 -15.03 -2.69 -5.58
CA LEU A 59 -14.86 -2.89 -4.13
C LEU A 59 -14.08 -1.75 -3.47
N LEU A 60 -12.96 -1.33 -4.08
CA LEU A 60 -12.14 -0.22 -3.59
C LEU A 60 -12.85 1.14 -3.74
N GLU A 61 -13.61 1.36 -4.82
CA GLU A 61 -14.44 2.56 -5.02
C GLU A 61 -15.57 2.64 -3.96
N ALA A 62 -16.16 1.50 -3.56
CA ALA A 62 -17.15 1.44 -2.48
C ALA A 62 -16.54 1.71 -1.10
N GLN A 63 -15.44 1.01 -0.74
CA GLN A 63 -14.73 1.26 0.53
C GLN A 63 -14.24 2.72 0.61
N ARG A 64 -13.84 3.31 -0.51
CA ARG A 64 -13.48 4.73 -0.56
C ARG A 64 -14.64 5.64 -0.18
N ALA A 65 -15.84 5.39 -0.72
CA ALA A 65 -17.01 6.21 -0.38
C ALA A 65 -17.33 6.16 1.13
N GLU A 66 -17.26 4.97 1.75
CA GLU A 66 -17.46 4.79 3.20
C GLU A 66 -16.44 5.60 4.03
N VAL A 67 -15.15 5.53 3.65
CA VAL A 67 -14.07 6.30 4.31
C VAL A 67 -14.24 7.81 4.09
N ASP A 68 -14.67 8.26 2.92
CA ASP A 68 -14.89 9.67 2.61
C ASP A 68 -16.07 10.25 3.41
N GLU A 69 -17.14 9.48 3.61
CA GLU A 69 -18.25 9.85 4.50
C GLU A 69 -17.85 9.93 5.98
N GLU A 70 -17.08 8.95 6.48
CA GLU A 70 -16.56 8.97 7.85
C GLU A 70 -15.64 10.18 8.07
N LEU A 71 -14.73 10.45 7.13
CA LEU A 71 -13.86 11.62 7.18
C LEU A 71 -14.65 12.93 7.16
N ALA A 72 -15.71 13.05 6.38
CA ALA A 72 -16.55 14.24 6.38
C ALA A 72 -17.17 14.48 7.76
N ARG A 73 -17.79 13.45 8.36
CA ARG A 73 -18.40 13.51 9.71
C ARG A 73 -17.38 13.91 10.78
N ASP A 74 -16.21 13.29 10.79
CA ASP A 74 -15.18 13.55 11.80
C ASP A 74 -14.51 14.92 11.61
N CYS A 75 -14.29 15.37 10.36
CA CYS A 75 -13.76 16.71 10.08
C CYS A 75 -14.74 17.81 10.49
N GLU A 76 -16.04 17.64 10.24
CA GLU A 76 -17.07 18.55 10.77
C GLU A 76 -17.08 18.60 12.30
N LEU A 77 -17.00 17.43 12.95
CA LEU A 77 -16.94 17.36 14.41
C LEU A 77 -15.68 18.04 14.96
N LEU A 78 -14.54 17.92 14.27
CA LEU A 78 -13.30 18.59 14.64
C LEU A 78 -13.42 20.11 14.49
N ALA A 79 -14.04 20.60 13.41
CA ALA A 79 -14.30 22.03 13.20
C ALA A 79 -15.20 22.60 14.30
N ARG A 80 -16.27 21.90 14.69
CA ARG A 80 -17.13 22.29 15.82
C ARG A 80 -16.36 22.32 17.14
N HIS A 81 -15.53 21.31 17.42
CA HIS A 81 -14.68 21.28 18.62
C HIS A 81 -13.55 22.33 18.62
N LEU A 82 -13.14 22.86 17.47
CA LEU A 82 -12.20 23.98 17.37
C LEU A 82 -12.85 25.33 17.70
N ALA A 83 -14.15 25.48 17.44
CA ALA A 83 -14.92 26.63 17.91
C ALA A 83 -15.28 26.53 19.41
N ASP A 84 -15.58 25.31 19.89
CA ASP A 84 -16.00 25.05 21.27
C ASP A 84 -14.86 24.57 22.19
N ASP A 85 -14.19 25.51 22.87
CA ASP A 85 -13.08 25.27 23.80
C ASP A 85 -13.35 24.25 24.93
N ARG A 86 -14.63 23.95 25.20
CA ARG A 86 -15.07 22.95 26.18
C ARG A 86 -14.61 21.53 25.85
N ASN A 87 -14.37 21.22 24.56
CA ASN A 87 -14.13 19.86 24.08
C ASN A 87 -12.65 19.47 23.90
N ARG A 88 -11.71 20.33 24.32
CA ARG A 88 -10.24 20.13 24.21
C ARG A 88 -9.74 18.74 24.66
N ARG A 89 -10.38 18.11 25.67
CA ARG A 89 -10.01 16.77 26.15
C ARG A 89 -10.26 15.63 25.15
N ARG A 90 -11.22 15.78 24.23
CA ARG A 90 -11.57 14.76 23.21
C ARG A 90 -10.84 14.97 21.88
N MET A 91 -10.34 16.19 21.63
CA MET A 91 -9.68 16.56 20.37
C MET A 91 -8.49 15.68 19.97
N PRO A 92 -7.59 15.22 20.87
CA PRO A 92 -6.46 14.36 20.47
C PRO A 92 -6.93 13.07 19.81
N ARG A 93 -7.88 12.36 20.44
CA ARG A 93 -8.46 11.11 19.90
C ARG A 93 -9.18 11.31 18.57
N LEU A 94 -9.86 12.44 18.39
CA LEU A 94 -10.51 12.77 17.12
C LEU A 94 -9.50 13.06 16.01
N ARG A 95 -8.40 13.78 16.32
CA ARG A 95 -7.29 13.99 15.37
C ARG A 95 -6.58 12.69 15.01
N GLU A 96 -6.43 11.77 15.96
CA GLU A 96 -5.88 10.42 15.73
C GLU A 96 -6.83 9.59 14.84
N ALA A 97 -8.14 9.61 15.08
CA ALA A 97 -9.13 8.93 14.23
C ALA A 97 -9.10 9.45 12.79
N ILE A 98 -9.14 10.78 12.60
CA ILE A 98 -9.04 11.41 11.27
C ILE A 98 -7.69 11.07 10.62
N ARG A 99 -6.58 11.06 11.36
CA ARG A 99 -5.26 10.63 10.85
C ARG A 99 -5.32 9.20 10.30
N HIS A 100 -5.84 8.26 11.07
CA HIS A 100 -5.94 6.86 10.63
C HIS A 100 -6.83 6.74 9.39
N LYS A 101 -7.97 7.42 9.35
CA LYS A 101 -8.87 7.42 8.20
C LYS A 101 -8.28 8.11 6.97
N ARG A 102 -7.48 9.18 7.12
CA ARG A 102 -6.71 9.79 6.02
C ARG A 102 -5.62 8.86 5.48
N ARG A 103 -5.01 8.03 6.33
CA ARG A 103 -4.05 6.99 5.90
C ARG A 103 -4.74 5.87 5.13
N GLU A 104 -5.90 5.40 5.62
CA GLU A 104 -6.74 4.41 4.91
C GLU A 104 -7.18 4.95 3.54
N GLN A 105 -7.69 6.18 3.51
CA GLN A 105 -8.02 6.93 2.29
C GLN A 105 -6.85 6.89 1.28
N TYR A 106 -5.65 7.28 1.70
CA TYR A 106 -4.46 7.29 0.86
C TYR A 106 -4.04 5.88 0.37
N GLN A 107 -4.16 4.86 1.21
CA GLN A 107 -3.86 3.47 0.82
C GLN A 107 -4.81 2.97 -0.27
N ILE A 108 -6.10 3.30 -0.16
CA ILE A 108 -7.10 2.97 -1.20
C ILE A 108 -6.82 3.73 -2.50
N ASP A 109 -6.41 5.01 -2.45
CA ASP A 109 -5.99 5.77 -3.64
C ASP A 109 -4.82 5.08 -4.36
N CYS A 110 -3.76 4.69 -3.64
CA CYS A 110 -2.61 3.98 -4.22
C CYS A 110 -2.98 2.63 -4.85
N LEU A 111 -3.91 1.89 -4.24
CA LEU A 111 -4.41 0.63 -4.79
C LEU A 111 -5.25 0.87 -6.07
N LEU A 112 -6.14 1.86 -6.06
CA LEU A 112 -6.90 2.27 -7.23
C LEU A 112 -5.99 2.78 -8.35
N GLU A 113 -4.96 3.55 -8.04
CA GLU A 113 -3.95 4.02 -9.00
C GLU A 113 -3.23 2.84 -9.67
N SER A 114 -2.60 1.96 -8.88
CA SER A 114 -1.85 0.82 -9.42
C SER A 114 -2.71 -0.12 -10.27
N LEU A 115 -3.97 -0.33 -9.87
CA LEU A 115 -4.97 -1.09 -10.62
C LEU A 115 -5.37 -0.39 -11.93
N ASN A 116 -5.57 0.93 -11.90
CA ASN A 116 -5.87 1.73 -13.09
C ASN A 116 -4.71 1.81 -14.08
N MET A 117 -3.47 1.94 -13.59
CA MET A 117 -2.26 1.94 -14.41
C MET A 117 -2.01 0.58 -15.09
N ARG A 118 -2.34 -0.54 -14.44
CA ARG A 118 -2.10 -1.89 -14.98
C ARG A 118 -3.18 -2.38 -15.94
N PHE A 119 -4.47 -2.13 -15.65
CA PHE A 119 -5.59 -2.78 -16.36
C PHE A 119 -6.52 -1.82 -17.11
N PHE A 120 -6.44 -0.53 -16.83
CA PHE A 120 -7.33 0.49 -17.40
C PHE A 120 -6.50 1.56 -18.13
N ARG A 121 -7.15 2.59 -18.69
CA ARG A 121 -6.39 3.76 -19.16
C ARG A 121 -5.99 4.60 -17.95
N PRO A 122 -4.75 5.10 -17.87
CA PRO A 122 -4.37 6.09 -16.87
C PRO A 122 -5.34 7.27 -16.90
N ARG A 123 -6.01 7.55 -15.78
CA ARG A 123 -6.53 8.90 -15.54
C ARG A 123 -5.36 9.72 -14.99
N PRO A 124 -5.05 10.90 -15.55
CA PRO A 124 -4.03 11.77 -14.97
C PRO A 124 -4.49 12.15 -13.56
N ILE A 125 -3.71 11.76 -12.55
CA ILE A 125 -3.94 12.13 -11.16
C ILE A 125 -3.56 13.61 -11.01
N PRO A 126 -4.36 14.43 -10.30
CA PRO A 126 -3.95 15.79 -9.98
C PRO A 126 -2.65 15.75 -9.16
N LEU A 127 -1.61 16.42 -9.67
CA LEU A 127 -0.34 16.54 -8.97
C LEU A 127 -0.55 17.16 -7.58
N PRO A 128 0.29 16.81 -6.57
CA PRO A 128 0.28 17.47 -5.28
C PRO A 128 0.44 18.99 -5.46
N ASP A 129 -0.57 19.74 -5.03
CA ASP A 129 -0.66 21.19 -5.18
C ASP A 129 -0.19 21.94 -3.93
N HIS A 130 0.00 21.24 -2.82
CA HIS A 130 0.55 21.79 -1.59
C HIS A 130 1.94 21.21 -1.33
N ARG A 131 2.93 22.07 -1.06
CA ARG A 131 4.33 21.69 -0.84
C ARG A 131 4.76 22.13 0.57
N PHE A 132 5.39 21.21 1.30
CA PHE A 132 5.89 21.44 2.64
C PHE A 132 7.34 21.00 2.76
N THR A 133 8.09 21.72 3.57
CA THR A 133 9.48 21.43 3.91
C THR A 133 9.49 20.77 5.29
N ILE A 134 10.23 19.67 5.43
CA ILE A 134 10.44 19.04 6.74
C ILE A 134 11.91 18.79 7.04
N GLU A 135 12.29 19.04 8.29
CA GLU A 135 13.54 18.58 8.87
C GLU A 135 13.27 17.35 9.73
N ILE A 136 14.14 16.34 9.63
CA ILE A 136 14.02 15.09 10.39
C ILE A 136 15.28 14.90 11.24
N GLU A 137 15.12 15.00 12.56
CA GLU A 137 16.21 14.85 13.54
C GLU A 137 16.03 13.53 14.32
N PRO A 138 17.08 12.72 14.52
CA PRO A 138 17.03 11.57 15.41
C PRO A 138 16.89 12.00 16.88
N LYS A 139 16.13 11.24 17.66
CA LYS A 139 15.99 11.37 19.12
C LYS A 139 16.20 10.01 19.81
N ARG A 140 16.29 10.02 21.14
CA ARG A 140 16.49 8.80 21.96
C ARG A 140 15.45 7.69 21.70
N HIS A 141 14.23 8.05 21.30
CA HIS A 141 13.10 7.11 21.11
C HIS A 141 12.32 7.44 19.84
N GLY A 142 13.01 7.46 18.69
CA GLY A 142 12.42 7.73 17.37
C GLY A 142 12.92 9.03 16.75
N TYR A 143 12.11 9.66 15.92
CA TYR A 143 12.49 10.83 15.12
C TYR A 143 11.59 12.03 15.41
N ARG A 144 12.19 13.22 15.51
CA ARG A 144 11.48 14.49 15.50
C ARG A 144 11.34 14.92 14.05
N VAL A 145 10.14 15.35 13.66
CA VAL A 145 9.89 15.94 12.36
C VAL A 145 9.36 17.35 12.56
N ARG A 146 10.11 18.36 12.08
CA ARG A 146 9.70 19.77 12.09
C ARG A 146 9.09 20.08 10.73
N ILE A 147 7.91 20.69 10.72
CA ILE A 147 7.21 21.15 9.51
C ILE A 147 7.29 22.67 9.49
N HIS A 148 8.01 23.24 8.52
CA HIS A 148 8.39 24.67 8.57
C HIS A 148 7.20 25.59 8.36
N GLU A 149 6.36 25.30 7.36
CA GLU A 149 5.24 26.16 6.95
C GLU A 149 4.10 26.19 7.99
N LEU A 150 4.14 25.28 8.98
CA LEU A 150 3.17 25.19 10.06
C LEU A 150 3.77 25.54 11.45
N ASP A 151 5.08 25.83 11.52
CA ASP A 151 5.91 25.89 12.74
C ASP A 151 5.57 24.81 13.77
N GLN A 152 5.45 23.57 13.29
CA GLN A 152 4.97 22.44 14.08
C GLN A 152 5.97 21.30 14.14
N ILE A 153 5.84 20.51 15.20
CA ILE A 153 6.79 19.45 15.52
C ILE A 153 5.99 18.20 15.88
N VAL A 154 6.27 17.11 15.16
CA VAL A 154 5.68 15.80 15.40
C VAL A 154 6.77 14.76 15.70
N THR A 155 6.37 13.62 16.23
CA THR A 155 7.25 12.49 16.48
C THR A 155 6.84 11.30 15.63
N ALA A 156 7.80 10.68 14.96
CA ALA A 156 7.65 9.43 14.22
C ALA A 156 8.46 8.33 14.90
N VAL A 157 8.00 7.08 14.80
CA VAL A 157 8.68 5.93 15.44
C VAL A 157 9.97 5.58 14.70
N SER A 158 9.93 5.58 13.36
CA SER A 158 11.07 5.30 12.48
C SER A 158 11.33 6.42 11.47
N ARG A 159 12.45 6.37 10.75
CA ARG A 159 12.79 7.36 9.71
C ARG A 159 11.93 7.17 8.47
N GLU A 160 11.58 5.93 8.16
CA GLU A 160 10.75 5.51 7.03
C GLU A 160 9.32 6.02 7.21
N GLU A 161 8.79 6.03 8.45
CA GLU A 161 7.46 6.56 8.76
C GLU A 161 7.41 8.09 8.89
N ALA A 162 8.56 8.78 9.01
CA ALA A 162 8.62 10.21 9.30
C ALA A 162 7.90 11.08 8.25
N GLU A 163 8.09 10.79 6.96
CA GLU A 163 7.44 11.52 5.87
C GLU A 163 5.92 11.27 5.83
N MET A 164 5.48 10.03 6.07
CA MET A 164 4.06 9.71 6.14
C MET A 164 3.40 10.38 7.34
N THR A 165 4.06 10.34 8.51
CA THR A 165 3.61 10.97 9.76
C THR A 165 3.49 12.49 9.60
N ALA A 166 4.39 13.12 8.83
CA ALA A 166 4.30 14.53 8.48
C ALA A 166 3.07 14.81 7.59
N ARG A 167 2.89 14.07 6.48
CA ARG A 167 1.72 14.24 5.58
C ARG A 167 0.40 14.00 6.31
N GLU A 168 0.35 12.97 7.15
CA GLU A 168 -0.78 12.67 8.05
C GLU A 168 -1.10 13.86 9.00
N HIS A 169 -0.09 14.47 9.62
CA HIS A 169 -0.32 15.63 10.49
C HIS A 169 -0.80 16.86 9.70
N ILE A 170 -0.17 17.14 8.55
CA ILE A 170 -0.54 18.26 7.67
C ILE A 170 -1.99 18.08 7.21
N ALA A 171 -2.36 16.88 6.71
CA ALA A 171 -3.72 16.55 6.26
C ALA A 171 -4.79 16.82 7.32
N VAL A 172 -4.53 16.46 8.58
CA VAL A 172 -5.44 16.73 9.70
C VAL A 172 -5.50 18.23 10.05
N ASN A 173 -4.39 18.96 9.97
CA ASN A 173 -4.35 20.36 10.40
C ASN A 173 -4.98 21.32 9.39
N ILE A 174 -4.66 21.16 8.10
CA ILE A 174 -5.20 22.02 7.03
C ILE A 174 -6.38 21.40 6.26
N GLY A 175 -6.86 20.22 6.67
CA GLY A 175 -8.11 19.63 6.18
C GLY A 175 -8.07 18.99 4.78
N ILE A 176 -6.88 18.81 4.19
CA ILE A 176 -6.73 18.28 2.82
C ILE A 176 -6.35 16.78 2.80
N ALA A 177 -6.49 16.14 1.63
CA ALA A 177 -6.10 14.73 1.44
C ALA A 177 -4.58 14.55 1.36
N ILE A 178 -4.06 13.41 1.85
CA ILE A 178 -2.62 13.09 1.84
C ILE A 178 -2.03 13.09 0.42
N SER A 179 -2.80 12.67 -0.58
CA SER A 179 -2.40 12.66 -2.00
C SER A 179 -2.11 14.05 -2.58
N ARG A 180 -2.61 15.13 -1.95
CA ARG A 180 -2.35 16.53 -2.36
C ARG A 180 -1.13 17.15 -1.69
N ILE A 181 -0.48 16.43 -0.77
CA ILE A 181 0.63 16.93 0.05
C ILE A 181 1.96 16.37 -0.48
N ALA A 182 2.74 17.22 -1.14
CA ALA A 182 4.15 16.97 -1.37
C ALA A 182 4.97 17.42 -0.15
N VAL A 183 5.96 16.61 0.21
CA VAL A 183 6.89 16.88 1.30
C VAL A 183 8.32 16.78 0.77
N HIS A 184 9.12 17.79 1.03
CA HIS A 184 10.55 17.84 0.72
C HIS A 184 11.35 17.76 2.02
N VAL A 185 12.24 16.77 2.15
CA VAL A 185 13.10 16.63 3.32
C VAL A 185 14.36 17.47 3.13
N THR A 186 14.58 18.41 4.05
CA THR A 186 15.86 19.09 4.21
C THR A 186 16.70 18.34 5.25
N SER A 187 18.00 18.22 4.99
CA SER A 187 18.96 17.91 6.04
C SER A 187 19.00 19.11 6.99
N GLY A 188 18.58 18.93 8.24
CA GLY A 188 18.70 19.97 9.25
C GLY A 188 20.15 20.44 9.33
N SER A 189 20.36 21.76 9.29
CA SER A 189 21.71 22.31 9.37
C SER A 189 22.29 22.03 10.75
N SER A 190 23.21 21.06 10.83
CA SER A 190 24.10 20.89 11.98
C SER A 190 25.00 22.11 12.09
N THR A 191 24.51 23.16 12.74
CA THR A 191 25.33 24.20 13.33
C THR A 191 26.05 23.59 14.52
N THR A 192 27.26 23.09 14.26
CA THR A 192 28.28 22.73 15.25
C THR A 192 28.79 23.97 15.97
#